data_AF-A0A929XRI2-F1
#
_entry.id   AF-A0A929XRI2-F1
#
_cell.length_a   1.000
_cell.length_b   1.000
_cell.length_c   1.000
_cell.angle_alpha   90.00
_cell.angle_beta   90.00
_cell.angle_gamma   90.00
#
_symmetry.space_group_name_H-M   'P 1'
#
loop_
_entity.id
_entity.type
_entity.pdbx_description
1 polymer ?
#
loop_
_entity_poly.entity_id
_entity_poly.type
_entity_poly.pdbx_seq_one_letter_code
_entity_poly.pdbx_strand_id
1 'polypeptide(L)' 'MRVTTNKTKNGNSYYIIRSIAGGSSEVVEKLGLEQDIRKKYNCDDVLAWAKARARKLTEDEKESKEKVMVAFEPH' A
#
# COMPACT_ATOMS: atom_id res chain seq x y z
N MET A 1 -6.64 2.56 -1.00
CA MET A 1 -5.91 1.33 -1.40
C MET A 1 -6.35 0.16 -0.52
N ARG A 2 -6.08 -1.10 -0.87
CA ARG A 2 -6.41 -2.29 -0.05
C ARG A 2 -5.21 -3.23 0.12
N VAL A 3 -5.17 -3.93 1.25
CA VAL A 3 -4.17 -4.98 1.52
C VAL A 3 -4.69 -6.31 0.99
N THR A 4 -3.88 -7.00 0.21
CA THR A 4 -4.10 -8.35 -0.28
C THR A 4 -3.06 -9.28 0.30
N THR A 5 -3.49 -10.46 0.75
CA THR A 5 -2.61 -11.54 1.20
C THR A 5 -2.70 -12.70 0.24
N ASN A 6 -1.56 -13.19 -0.24
CA ASN A 6 -1.50 -14.41 -1.05
C ASN A 6 -0.79 -15.53 -0.27
N LYS A 7 -1.36 -16.73 -0.32
CA LYS A 7 -0.77 -17.89 0.35
C LYS A 7 0.33 -18.49 -0.51
N THR A 8 1.53 -18.67 0.05
CA THR A 8 2.68 -19.26 -0.64
C THR A 8 3.26 -20.42 0.17
N LYS A 9 4.20 -21.18 -0.41
CA LYS A 9 4.90 -22.29 0.27
C LYS A 9 5.64 -21.83 1.54
N ASN A 10 6.09 -20.58 1.59
CA ASN A 10 6.85 -20.01 2.71
C ASN A 10 6.00 -19.18 3.68
N GLY A 11 4.67 -19.11 3.49
CA GLY A 11 3.75 -18.33 4.33
C GLY A 11 2.89 -17.33 3.56
N ASN A 12 2.36 -16.34 4.26
CA ASN A 12 1.46 -15.34 3.69
C ASN A 12 2.26 -14.14 3.17
N SER A 13 2.15 -13.86 1.89
CA SER A 13 2.77 -12.67 1.26
C SER A 13 1.77 -11.52 1.22
N TYR A 14 2.18 -10.37 1.72
CA TYR A 14 1.37 -9.15 1.82
C TYR A 14 1.70 -8.18 0.69
N TYR A 15 0.65 -7.63 0.09
CA TYR A 15 0.71 -6.69 -1.02
C TYR A 15 -0.29 -5.56 -0.79
N ILE A 16 0.10 -4.33 -1.10
CA ILE A 16 -0.81 -3.19 -1.16
C ILE A 16 -1.17 -2.98 -2.63
N ILE A 17 -2.45 -3.09 -2.94
CA ILE A 17 -2.97 -2.89 -4.29
C ILE A 17 -3.94 -1.72 -4.32
N ARG A 18 -3.91 -0.97 -5.43
CA ARG A 18 -4.91 0.06 -5.74
C ARG A 18 -5.74 -0.39 -6.93
N SER A 19 -7.02 -0.03 -6.89
CA SER A 19 -7.90 -0.17 -8.05
C SER A 19 -7.65 1.00 -8.99
N ILE A 20 -7.33 0.70 -10.24
CA ILE A 20 -7.21 1.69 -11.31
C ILE A 20 -8.55 1.77 -12.05
N ALA A 21 -8.91 2.97 -12.51
CA ALA A 21 -10.08 3.17 -13.35
C ALA A 21 -9.99 2.28 -14.60
N GLY A 22 -11.04 1.50 -14.88
CA GLY A 22 -11.06 0.51 -15.97
C GLY A 22 -10.99 -0.96 -15.52
N GLY A 23 -11.09 -1.25 -14.21
CA GLY A 23 -11.21 -2.62 -13.68
C GLY A 23 -9.88 -3.32 -13.39
N SER A 24 -8.75 -2.67 -13.72
CA SER A 24 -7.42 -3.17 -13.40
C SER A 24 -7.04 -2.90 -11.95
N SER A 25 -6.24 -3.80 -11.36
CA SER A 25 -5.63 -3.58 -10.05
C SER A 25 -4.12 -3.51 -10.21
N GLU A 26 -3.49 -2.50 -9.61
CA GLU A 26 -2.04 -2.32 -9.64
C GLU A 26 -1.45 -2.52 -8.25
N VAL A 27 -0.28 -3.16 -8.21
CA VAL A 27 0.49 -3.34 -6.98
C VAL A 27 1.28 -2.07 -6.70
N VAL A 28 0.85 -1.34 -5.67
CA VAL A 28 1.49 -0.09 -5.23
C VAL A 28 2.75 -0.40 -4.44
N GLU A 29 2.68 -1.35 -3.51
CA GLU A 29 3.81 -1.69 -2.65
C GLU A 29 3.80 -3.19 -2.33
N LYS A 30 4.95 -3.86 -2.52
CA LYS A 30 5.16 -5.25 -2.13
C LYS A 30 5.77 -5.26 -0.73
N LEU A 31 4.97 -5.63 0.27
CA LEU A 31 5.42 -5.65 1.67
C LEU A 31 6.31 -6.88 1.94
N GLY A 32 6.02 -8.00 1.28
CA GLY A 32 6.79 -9.24 1.41
C GLY A 32 6.08 -10.30 2.25
N LEU A 33 6.84 -11.27 2.76
CA LEU A 33 6.31 -12.36 3.60
C LEU A 33 6.01 -11.86 5.01
N GLU A 34 4.97 -12.43 5.63
CA GLU A 34 4.56 -12.12 6.99
C GLU A 34 5.72 -12.19 7.99
N GLN A 35 6.51 -13.26 7.91
CA GLN A 35 7.64 -13.49 8.80
C GLN A 35 8.74 -12.43 8.64
N ASP A 36 8.96 -11.97 7.40
CA ASP A 36 9.96 -10.95 7.10
C ASP A 36 9.53 -9.59 7.64
N ILE A 37 8.26 -9.22 7.42
CA ILE A 37 7.67 -7.99 7.93
C ILE A 37 7.69 -7.99 9.46
N ARG A 38 7.26 -9.10 10.08
CA ARG A 38 7.28 -9.27 11.54
C ARG A 38 8.68 -9.13 12.10
N LYS A 39 9.70 -9.75 11.49
CA LYS A 39 11.09 -9.62 11.94
C LYS A 39 11.66 -8.22 11.73
N LYS A 40 11.36 -7.60 10.59
CA LYS A 40 11.93 -6.32 10.18
C LYS A 40 11.34 -5.13 10.94
N TYR A 41 10.04 -5.18 11.22
CA TYR A 41 9.31 -4.09 11.89
C TYR A 41 8.90 -4.44 13.33
N ASN A 42 9.28 -5.62 13.83
CA ASN A 42 8.96 -6.13 15.17
C ASN A 42 7.48 -5.93 15.57
N CYS A 43 6.58 -6.17 14.60
CA CYS A 43 5.14 -6.05 14.80
C CYS A 43 4.52 -7.42 15.03
N ASP A 44 3.73 -7.57 16.09
CA ASP A 44 2.96 -8.80 16.34
C ASP A 44 1.83 -9.00 15.33
N ASP A 45 1.18 -7.91 14.90
CA ASP A 45 0.08 -7.96 13.94
C ASP A 45 0.46 -7.33 12.58
N VAL A 46 0.94 -8.19 11.66
CA VAL A 46 1.36 -7.78 10.32
C VAL A 46 0.20 -7.21 9.50
N LEU A 47 -1.02 -7.72 9.71
CA LEU A 47 -2.21 -7.27 9.00
C LEU A 47 -2.59 -5.83 9.39
N ALA A 48 -2.59 -5.51 10.68
CA ALA A 48 -2.83 -4.17 11.18
C ALA A 48 -1.77 -3.18 10.69
N TRP A 49 -0.49 -3.59 10.73
CA TRP A 49 0.62 -2.79 10.19
C TRP A 49 0.45 -2.51 8.69
N ALA A 50 0.12 -3.54 7.90
CA ALA A 50 -0.12 -3.41 6.47
C ALA A 50 -1.31 -2.50 6.15
N LYS A 51 -2.40 -2.58 6.95
CA LYS A 51 -3.56 -1.68 6.81
C LYS A 51 -3.18 -0.22 7.10
N ALA A 52 -2.41 0.02 8.16
CA ALA A 52 -1.91 1.35 8.50
C ALA A 52 -1.03 1.92 7.38
N ARG A 53 -0.17 1.09 6.78
CA ARG A 53 0.65 1.45 5.62
C ARG A 53 -0.20 1.81 4.40
N ALA A 54 -1.21 1.00 4.08
CA ALA A 54 -2.12 1.27 2.97
C ALA A 54 -2.94 2.57 3.17
N ARG A 55 -3.29 2.90 4.41
CA ARG A 55 -3.96 4.16 4.75
C ARG A 55 -3.03 5.35 4.52
N LYS A 56 -1.79 5.29 5.02
CA LYS A 56 -0.78 6.33 4.78
C LYS A 56 -0.53 6.58 3.29
N LEU A 57 -0.40 5.53 2.48
CA LEU A 57 -0.25 5.66 1.03
C LEU A 57 -1.47 6.33 0.37
N THR A 58 -2.67 6.08 0.89
CA THR A 58 -3.90 6.72 0.38
C THR A 58 -3.93 8.21 0.72
N GLU A 59 -3.50 8.58 1.94
CA GLU A 59 -3.38 9.98 2.37
C GLU A 59 -2.29 10.72 1.58
N ASP A 60 -1.14 10.09 1.38
CA ASP A 60 -0.01 10.64 0.61
C ASP A 60 -0.35 10.87 -0.88
N GLU A 61 -1.03 9.91 -1.52
CA GLU A 61 -1.54 10.12 -2.89
C GLU A 61 -2.59 11.22 -2.95
N LYS A 62 -3.43 11.35 -1.92
CA LYS A 62 -4.44 12.42 -1.87
C LYS A 62 -3.76 13.78 -1.75
N GLU A 63 -2.82 13.94 -0.82
CA GLU A 63 -2.08 15.19 -0.64
C GLU A 63 -1.25 15.53 -1.88
N SER A 64 -0.58 14.56 -2.48
CA SER A 64 0.20 14.76 -3.72
C SER A 64 -0.69 15.19 -4.88
N LYS A 65 -1.87 14.58 -5.03
CA LYS A 65 -2.83 14.94 -6.07
C LYS A 65 -3.45 16.31 -5.83
N GLU A 66 -3.70 16.69 -4.59
CA GLU A 66 -4.17 18.02 -4.20
C GLU A 66 -3.09 19.09 -4.45
N LYS A 67 -1.81 18.82 -4.15
CA LYS A 67 -0.69 19.73 -4.45
C LYS A 67 -0.47 19.93 -5.95
N VAL A 68 -0.61 18.88 -6.77
CA VAL A 68 -0.44 18.96 -8.23
C VAL A 68 -1.51 19.85 -8.88
N MET A 69 -2.71 19.97 -8.32
CA MET A 69 -3.75 20.84 -8.87
C MET A 69 -3.49 22.35 -8.67
N VAL A 70 -2.50 22.74 -7.86
CA VAL A 70 -2.22 24.15 -7.54
C VAL A 70 -1.07 24.74 -8.37
N ALA A 71 -0.38 23.95 -9.19
CA ALA A 71 0.73 24.42 -10.02
C ALA A 71 0.31 24.69 -11.48
N PHE A 72 -0.76 25.46 -11.68
CA PHE A 72 -1.07 26.05 -12.99
C PHE A 72 -1.38 27.54 -12.78
N GLU A 73 -0.34 28.32 -12.51
CA GLU A 73 -0.38 29.78 -12.69
C GLU A 73 0.07 30.07 -14.13
N PRO A 74 -0.85 30.38 -15.06
CA PRO A 74 -0.47 30.93 -16.36
C PRO A 74 0.01 32.37 -16.18
N HIS A 75 1.20 32.67 -16.69
CA HIS A 75 1.71 34.04 -16.84
C HIS A 75 1.03 34.75 -18.01
#